data_AF-A0A7C5G4X6-F1
#
_entry.id   AF-A0A7C5G4X6-F1
#
_cell.length_a   1.000
_cell.length_b   1.000
_cell.length_c   1.000
_cell.angle_alpha   90.00
_cell.angle_beta   90.00
_cell.angle_gamma   90.00
#
_symmetry.space_group_name_H-M   'P 1'
#
loop_
_entity.id
_entity.type
_entity.pdbx_description
1 polymer ?
#
loop_
_entity_poly.entity_id
_entity_poly.type
_entity_poly.pdbx_seq_one_letter_code
_entity_poly.pdbx_strand_id
1 'polypeptide(L)'
;MAVPIVEGTSKPMGILFAVMDATWLSDITDMIGYGKKRYSYVINGQGAFIAHPNRDYVLQQRNFIEEAKTHKDFTRLAAMLTRMTKGETGYDEYPFEGSDRIFGYAPIPGTSWSLAVGAYKGDVFQQTAVLRLSVIVVSLL
;
A
#
# COMPACT_ATOMS: atom_id res chain seq x y z
N MET A 1 -14.86 12.33 9.00
CA MET A 1 -15.94 12.76 8.06
C MET A 1 -16.86 13.71 8.80
N ALA A 2 -17.40 14.74 8.14
CA ALA A 2 -18.32 15.70 8.76
C ALA A 2 -19.56 15.87 7.87
N VAL A 3 -20.74 15.79 8.47
CA VAL A 3 -22.04 15.99 7.81
C VAL A 3 -22.78 17.11 8.56
N PRO A 4 -23.30 18.12 7.86
CA PRO A 4 -24.06 19.18 8.51
C PRO A 4 -25.43 18.65 8.98
N ILE A 5 -25.83 19.05 10.19
CA ILE A 5 -27.19 18.88 10.69
C ILE A 5 -27.96 20.14 10.32
N VAL A 6 -29.02 19.99 9.52
CA VAL A 6 -29.86 21.10 9.06
C VAL A 6 -31.28 20.96 9.62
N GLU A 7 -31.85 22.07 10.10
CA GLU A 7 -33.27 22.16 10.46
C GLU A 7 -34.04 22.80 9.30
N GLY A 8 -35.06 22.10 8.80
CA GLY A 8 -35.74 22.47 7.56
C GLY A 8 -34.82 22.39 6.32
N THR A 9 -34.99 23.28 5.36
CA THR A 9 -34.28 23.21 4.06
C THR A 9 -32.97 23.99 3.97
N SER A 10 -32.64 24.91 4.91
CA SER A 10 -31.49 25.81 4.69
C SER A 10 -30.74 26.33 5.91
N LYS A 11 -31.05 25.92 7.16
CA LYS A 11 -30.36 26.47 8.34
C LYS A 11 -29.42 25.43 8.98
N PRO A 12 -28.08 25.58 8.89
CA PRO A 12 -27.15 24.69 9.57
C PRO A 12 -27.23 24.90 11.08
N MET A 13 -27.58 23.83 11.80
CA MET A 13 -27.78 23.82 13.25
C MET A 13 -26.59 23.18 13.99
N GLY A 14 -25.79 22.38 13.30
CA GLY A 14 -24.64 21.70 13.88
C GLY A 14 -23.87 20.86 12.86
N ILE A 15 -22.82 20.18 13.32
CA ILE A 15 -22.02 19.26 12.51
C ILE A 15 -21.94 17.93 13.25
N LEU A 16 -22.36 16.86 12.59
CA LEU A 16 -22.03 15.51 13.03
C LEU A 16 -20.67 15.15 12.43
N PHE A 17 -19.68 14.90 13.27
CA PHE A 17 -18.38 14.43 12.82
C PHE A 17 -18.04 13.07 13.42
N ALA A 18 -17.51 12.20 12.58
CA ALA A 18 -16.93 10.93 12.98
C ALA A 18 -15.41 11.03 12.89
N VAL A 19 -14.75 10.78 14.03
CA VAL A 19 -13.29 10.61 14.12
C VAL A 19 -13.04 9.11 14.15
N MET A 20 -12.36 8.61 13.14
CA MET A 20 -11.81 7.25 13.16
C MET A 20 -10.38 7.35 13.67
N ASP A 21 -9.96 6.37 14.46
CA ASP A 21 -8.58 6.27 14.93
C ASP A 21 -7.62 6.29 13.74
N ALA A 22 -6.54 7.07 13.76
CA ALA A 22 -5.62 7.19 12.64
C ALA A 22 -5.04 5.83 12.15
N THR A 23 -5.06 4.78 12.98
CA THR A 23 -4.57 3.45 12.61
C THR A 23 -5.60 2.58 11.92
N TRP A 24 -6.89 2.93 11.92
CA TRP A 24 -8.00 2.04 11.52
C TRP A 24 -7.77 1.37 10.16
N LEU A 25 -7.32 2.15 9.17
CA LEU A 25 -7.09 1.67 7.82
C LEU A 25 -5.83 0.79 7.76
N SER A 26 -4.84 1.12 8.58
CA SER A 26 -3.61 0.34 8.70
C SER A 26 -3.88 -1.05 9.30
N ASP A 27 -4.78 -1.12 10.27
CA ASP A 27 -5.15 -2.38 10.92
C ASP A 27 -5.89 -3.32 9.94
N ILE A 28 -6.68 -2.76 9.02
CA ILE A 28 -7.26 -3.52 7.90
C ILE A 28 -6.16 -4.02 6.95
N THR A 29 -5.23 -3.15 6.55
CA THR A 29 -4.15 -3.54 5.61
C THR A 29 -3.18 -4.56 6.18
N ASP A 30 -2.95 -4.60 7.49
CA ASP A 30 -2.08 -5.59 8.13
C ASP A 30 -2.59 -7.04 7.95
N MET A 31 -3.90 -7.20 7.74
CA MET A 31 -4.51 -8.49 7.45
C MET A 31 -4.34 -8.92 5.97
N ILE A 32 -3.92 -8.00 5.10
CA ILE A 32 -3.86 -8.17 3.64
C ILE A 32 -2.39 -8.32 3.20
N GLY A 33 -2.10 -9.39 2.46
CA GLY A 33 -0.78 -9.65 1.89
C GLY A 33 -0.49 -11.13 1.74
N TYR A 34 0.65 -11.43 1.10
CA TYR A 34 1.12 -12.80 0.89
C TYR A 34 2.33 -13.12 1.78
N GLY A 35 2.45 -14.39 2.18
CA GLY A 35 3.53 -14.86 3.06
C GLY A 35 3.30 -14.52 4.54
N LYS A 36 4.31 -14.79 5.37
CA LYS A 36 4.23 -14.58 6.83
C LYS A 36 4.28 -13.11 7.22
N LYS A 37 5.03 -12.30 6.46
CA LYS A 37 5.28 -10.90 6.79
C LYS A 37 4.19 -9.93 6.31
N ARG A 38 3.24 -10.38 5.47
CA ARG A 38 2.07 -9.65 4.91
C ARG A 38 2.29 -8.15 4.74
N TYR A 39 2.48 -7.69 3.51
CA TYR A 39 2.85 -6.30 3.28
C TYR A 39 1.87 -5.63 2.32
N SER A 40 0.99 -4.79 2.85
CA SER A 40 0.10 -3.95 2.03
C SER A 40 0.01 -2.55 2.62
N TYR A 41 -0.30 -1.58 1.77
CA TYR A 41 -0.40 -0.17 2.17
C TYR A 41 -1.34 0.59 1.24
N VAL A 42 -1.83 1.72 1.73
CA VAL A 42 -2.67 2.65 0.96
C VAL A 42 -2.00 4.03 0.93
N ILE A 43 -2.00 4.64 -0.25
CA ILE A 43 -1.60 6.04 -0.42
C ILE A 43 -2.80 6.89 -0.84
N ASN A 44 -2.77 8.18 -0.51
CA ASN A 44 -3.72 9.15 -1.04
C ASN A 44 -3.32 9.65 -2.44
N GLY A 45 -4.14 10.50 -3.05
CA GLY A 45 -3.90 11.04 -4.39
C GLY A 45 -2.65 11.91 -4.54
N GLN A 46 -2.00 12.30 -3.43
CA GLN A 46 -0.73 13.02 -3.42
C GLN A 46 0.48 12.09 -3.23
N GLY A 47 0.26 10.81 -2.98
CA GLY A 47 1.30 9.81 -2.75
C GLY A 47 1.75 9.66 -1.29
N ALA A 48 1.09 10.34 -0.35
CA ALA A 48 1.38 10.17 1.07
C ALA A 48 0.70 8.91 1.61
N PHE A 49 1.37 8.20 2.52
CA PHE A 49 0.79 7.02 3.15
C PHE A 49 -0.34 7.40 4.10
N ILE A 50 -1.46 6.68 3.95
CA ILE A 50 -2.62 6.77 4.84
C ILE A 50 -2.91 5.43 5.53
N ALA A 51 -2.27 4.36 5.07
CA ALA A 51 -2.16 3.10 5.78
C ALA A 51 -0.84 2.42 5.42
N HIS A 52 -0.11 1.93 6.41
CA HIS A 52 1.19 1.29 6.20
C HIS A 52 1.61 0.46 7.43
N PRO A 53 2.33 -0.68 7.27
CA PRO A 53 2.80 -1.49 8.41
C PRO A 53 3.65 -0.69 9.40
N ASN A 54 4.52 0.18 8.88
CA ASN A 54 5.18 1.21 9.69
C ASN A 54 4.24 2.42 9.89
N ARG A 55 3.72 2.58 11.12
CA ARG A 55 2.76 3.63 11.48
C ARG A 55 3.36 5.04 11.48
N ASP A 56 4.67 5.17 11.67
CA ASP A 56 5.33 6.47 11.60
C ASP A 56 5.18 7.09 10.20
N TYR A 57 5.14 6.26 9.14
CA TYR A 57 4.96 6.75 7.78
C TYR A 57 3.56 7.34 7.57
N VAL A 58 2.56 6.82 8.29
CA VAL A 58 1.18 7.35 8.28
C VAL A 58 1.11 8.66 9.08
N LEU A 59 1.64 8.65 10.31
CA LEU A 59 1.62 9.81 11.20
C LEU A 59 2.37 11.02 10.62
N GLN A 60 3.49 10.76 9.93
CA GLN A 60 4.30 11.79 9.28
C GLN A 60 3.80 12.14 7.88
N GLN A 61 2.74 11.48 7.38
CA GLN A 61 2.27 11.60 6.00
C GLN A 61 3.41 11.47 5.00
N ARG A 62 4.29 10.50 5.26
CA ARG A 62 5.55 10.31 4.53
C ARG A 62 5.25 10.12 3.04
N ASN A 63 6.10 10.69 2.18
CA ASN A 63 5.89 10.68 0.74
C ASN A 63 7.21 10.38 0.01
N PHE A 64 7.36 9.14 -0.44
CA PHE A 64 8.58 8.73 -1.17
C PHE A 64 8.68 9.32 -2.57
N ILE A 65 7.59 9.85 -3.16
CA ILE A 65 7.67 10.59 -4.43
C ILE A 65 8.48 11.87 -4.23
N GLU A 66 8.25 12.55 -3.10
CA GLU A 66 8.99 13.76 -2.73
C GLU A 66 10.42 13.44 -2.30
N GLU A 67 10.62 12.42 -1.45
CA GLU A 67 11.96 12.03 -0.99
C GLU A 67 12.86 11.57 -2.15
N ALA A 68 12.30 10.91 -3.16
CA ALA A 68 13.05 10.48 -4.34
C ALA A 68 13.67 11.63 -5.14
N LYS A 69 13.22 12.88 -4.96
CA LYS A 69 13.85 14.06 -5.57
C LYS A 69 15.28 14.29 -5.07
N THR A 70 15.58 13.84 -3.85
CA THR A 70 16.89 13.99 -3.20
C THR A 70 17.57 12.66 -2.89
N HIS A 71 16.82 11.55 -2.82
CA HIS A 71 17.31 10.22 -2.47
C HIS A 71 17.05 9.22 -3.59
N LYS A 72 18.08 8.92 -4.39
CA LYS A 72 17.97 8.07 -5.59
C LYS A 72 17.51 6.64 -5.29
N ASP A 73 17.73 6.13 -4.09
CA ASP A 73 17.30 4.79 -3.67
C ASP A 73 15.78 4.61 -3.75
N PHE A 74 15.02 5.70 -3.65
CA PHE A 74 13.55 5.66 -3.72
C PHE A 74 13.00 5.83 -5.14
N THR A 75 13.84 5.95 -6.17
CA THR A 75 13.39 6.25 -7.55
C THR A 75 12.37 5.22 -8.07
N ARG A 76 12.63 3.91 -7.88
CA ARG A 76 11.71 2.85 -8.35
C ARG A 76 10.41 2.82 -7.57
N LEU A 77 10.50 2.97 -6.24
CA LEU A 77 9.32 3.09 -5.38
C LEU A 77 8.46 4.30 -5.80
N ALA A 78 9.07 5.47 -5.93
CA ALA A 78 8.41 6.70 -6.34
C ALA A 78 7.73 6.57 -7.72
N ALA A 79 8.36 5.88 -8.67
CA ALA A 79 7.76 5.62 -9.98
C ALA A 79 6.46 4.81 -9.87
N MET A 80 6.44 3.75 -9.06
CA MET A 80 5.22 2.97 -8.80
C MET A 80 4.16 3.83 -8.08
N LEU A 81 4.54 4.54 -7.00
CA LEU A 81 3.59 5.40 -6.27
C LEU A 81 3.01 6.49 -7.16
N THR A 82 3.78 7.05 -8.09
CA THR A 82 3.30 8.05 -9.06
C THR A 82 2.23 7.48 -10.00
N ARG A 83 2.35 6.22 -10.41
CA ARG A 83 1.31 5.54 -11.21
C ARG A 83 0.07 5.26 -10.37
N MET A 84 0.25 4.87 -9.12
CA MET A 84 -0.85 4.74 -8.16
C MET A 84 -1.61 6.06 -7.96
N THR A 85 -0.93 7.22 -7.90
CA THR A 85 -1.61 8.54 -7.79
C THR A 85 -2.38 8.93 -9.05
N LYS A 86 -2.05 8.33 -10.20
CA LYS A 86 -2.78 8.51 -11.47
C LYS A 86 -3.98 7.55 -11.60
N GLY A 87 -4.22 6.71 -10.61
CA GLY A 87 -5.31 5.72 -10.62
C GLY A 87 -5.05 4.53 -11.55
N GLU A 88 -3.79 4.25 -11.87
CA GLU A 88 -3.44 3.08 -12.67
C GLU A 88 -3.57 1.78 -11.85
N THR A 89 -3.93 0.69 -12.53
CA THR A 89 -3.84 -0.68 -12.00
C THR A 89 -2.64 -1.36 -12.64
N GLY A 90 -1.84 -2.06 -11.85
CA GLY A 90 -0.67 -2.75 -12.40
C GLY A 90 0.10 -3.52 -11.35
N TYR A 91 1.36 -3.82 -11.69
CA TYR A 91 2.30 -4.45 -10.78
C TYR A 91 3.68 -3.79 -10.94
N ASP A 92 4.51 -3.89 -9.91
CA ASP A 92 5.91 -3.47 -9.98
C ASP A 92 6.77 -4.25 -8.99
N GLU A 93 8.08 -4.17 -9.19
CA GLU A 93 9.08 -4.69 -8.27
C GLU A 93 10.09 -3.59 -7.92
N TYR A 94 10.40 -3.46 -6.64
CA TYR A 94 11.43 -2.52 -6.20
C TYR A 94 12.20 -3.04 -4.98
N PRO A 95 13.49 -2.70 -4.88
CA PRO A 95 14.26 -2.91 -3.67
C PRO A 95 13.84 -1.88 -2.61
N PHE A 96 13.67 -2.31 -1.37
CA PHE A 96 13.43 -1.41 -0.24
C PHE A 96 13.95 -2.03 1.04
N GLU A 97 14.73 -1.26 1.82
CA GLU A 97 15.33 -1.69 3.09
C GLU A 97 16.06 -3.03 2.99
N GLY A 98 16.84 -3.22 1.91
CA GLY A 98 17.66 -4.41 1.70
C GLY A 98 16.90 -5.67 1.26
N SER A 99 15.61 -5.55 0.92
CA SER A 99 14.81 -6.66 0.38
C SER A 99 14.12 -6.29 -0.93
N ASP A 100 14.10 -7.22 -1.88
CA ASP A 100 13.29 -7.10 -3.10
C ASP A 100 11.82 -7.39 -2.78
N ARG A 101 10.94 -6.50 -3.25
CA ARG A 101 9.50 -6.59 -3.04
C ARG A 101 8.79 -6.61 -4.37
N ILE A 102 7.71 -7.39 -4.44
CA ILE A 102 6.78 -7.43 -5.58
C ILE A 102 5.41 -6.96 -5.11
N PHE A 103 4.74 -6.16 -5.94
CA PHE A 103 3.43 -5.59 -5.63
C PHE A 103 2.48 -5.68 -6.80
N GLY A 104 1.21 -5.96 -6.52
CA GLY A 104 0.08 -5.51 -7.33
C GLY A 104 -0.53 -4.25 -6.72
N TYR A 105 -1.04 -3.34 -7.55
CA TYR A 105 -1.70 -2.13 -7.08
C TYR A 105 -2.92 -1.76 -7.92
N ALA A 106 -3.89 -1.10 -7.30
CA ALA A 106 -5.12 -0.64 -7.93
C ALA A 106 -5.74 0.56 -7.19
N PRO A 107 -6.51 1.44 -7.87
CA PRO A 107 -7.26 2.51 -7.22
C PRO A 107 -8.43 1.95 -6.39
N ILE A 108 -8.79 2.64 -5.31
CA ILE A 108 -9.97 2.37 -4.49
C ILE A 108 -11.15 3.20 -5.04
N PRO A 109 -12.20 2.57 -5.61
CA PRO A 109 -13.30 3.28 -6.24
C PRO A 109 -13.99 4.29 -5.31
N GLY A 110 -14.33 5.45 -5.84
CA GLY A 110 -14.99 6.52 -5.07
C GLY A 110 -14.04 7.34 -4.18
N THR A 111 -12.73 7.11 -4.27
CA THR A 111 -11.70 7.87 -3.53
C THR A 111 -10.54 8.27 -4.45
N SER A 112 -9.63 9.11 -3.96
CA SER A 112 -8.35 9.36 -4.62
C SER A 112 -7.24 8.40 -4.19
N TRP A 113 -7.60 7.31 -3.51
CA TRP A 113 -6.65 6.42 -2.85
C TRP A 113 -6.34 5.22 -3.73
N SER A 114 -5.17 4.63 -3.50
CA SER A 114 -4.72 3.42 -4.19
C SER A 114 -4.15 2.44 -3.18
N LEU A 115 -4.55 1.17 -3.30
CA LEU A 115 -4.06 0.05 -2.49
C LEU A 115 -2.92 -0.65 -3.24
N ALA A 116 -1.83 -0.92 -2.53
CA ALA A 116 -0.79 -1.83 -2.97
C ALA A 116 -0.77 -3.06 -2.06
N VAL A 117 -0.76 -4.24 -2.66
CA VAL A 117 -0.62 -5.53 -1.96
C VAL A 117 0.64 -6.20 -2.48
N GLY A 118 1.57 -6.50 -1.56
CA GLY A 118 2.86 -7.04 -1.92
C GLY A 118 3.33 -8.19 -1.07
N ALA A 119 4.50 -8.67 -1.48
CA ALA A 119 5.20 -9.78 -0.87
C ALA A 119 6.70 -9.55 -0.92
N TYR A 120 7.42 -10.19 0.00
CA TYR A 120 8.86 -10.32 -0.10
C TYR A 120 9.16 -11.34 -1.20
N LYS A 121 10.01 -10.97 -2.15
CA LYS A 121 10.35 -11.86 -3.27
C LYS A 121 10.87 -13.22 -2.78
N GLY A 122 11.70 -13.20 -1.73
CA GLY A 122 12.16 -14.43 -1.05
C GLY A 122 11.04 -15.35 -0.60
N ASP A 123 9.94 -14.81 -0.04
CA ASP A 123 8.79 -15.61 0.41
C ASP A 123 8.04 -16.25 -0.76
N VAL A 124 7.93 -15.53 -1.89
CA VAL A 124 7.30 -16.03 -3.12
C VAL A 124 8.11 -17.19 -3.72
N PHE A 125 9.44 -17.05 -3.77
CA PHE A 125 10.32 -18.05 -4.40
C PHE A 125 10.72 -19.21 -3.48
N GLN A 126 10.48 -19.13 -2.17
CA GLN A 126 10.71 -20.27 -1.27
C GLN A 126 9.92 -21.52 -1.68
N GLN A 127 8.68 -21.35 -2.16
CA GLN A 127 7.85 -22.48 -2.60
C GLN A 127 8.30 -23.06 -3.95
N THR A 128 8.87 -22.25 -4.84
CA THR A 128 9.36 -22.73 -6.14
C THR A 128 10.66 -23.50 -6.03
N ALA A 129 11.50 -23.24 -5.01
CA ALA A 129 12.69 -24.03 -4.73
C ALA A 129 12.36 -25.52 -4.47
N VAL A 130 11.26 -25.79 -3.77
CA VAL A 130 10.79 -27.16 -3.51
C VAL A 130 10.34 -27.84 -4.80
N LEU A 131 9.57 -27.15 -5.64
CA LEU A 131 9.17 -27.67 -6.95
C LEU A 131 10.38 -27.94 -7.85
N ARG A 132 11.38 -27.06 -7.84
CA ARG A 132 12.62 -27.22 -8.61
C ARG A 132 13.37 -28.47 -8.19
N LEU A 133 13.48 -28.74 -6.89
CA LEU A 133 14.10 -29.97 -6.37
C LEU A 133 13.30 -31.21 -6.77
N SER A 134 11.96 -31.17 -6.67
CA SER A 134 11.10 -32.29 -7.08
C SER A 134 11.25 -32.62 -8.57
N VAL A 135 11.29 -31.61 -9.44
CA VAL A 135 11.51 -31.81 -10.88
C VAL A 135 12.88 -32.43 -11.15
N ILE A 136 13.93 -31.98 -10.44
CA ILE A 136 15.27 -32.56 -10.57
C ILE A 136 15.26 -34.04 -10.15
N VAL A 137 14.64 -34.37 -9.02
CA VAL A 137 14.55 -35.76 -8.53
C VAL A 137 13.78 -36.65 -9.51
N VAL A 138 12.64 -36.19 -10.03
CA VAL A 138 11.85 -36.95 -11.03
C VAL A 138 12.61 -37.10 -12.35
N SER A 139 13.43 -36.12 -12.74
CA SER A 139 14.21 -36.19 -13.99
C SER A 139 15.44 -37.09 -13.88
N LEU A 140 15.87 -37.40 -12.66
CA LEU A 140 17.00 -38.30 -12.36
C LEU A 140 16.56 -39.74 -12.04
N LEU A 141 15.26 -39.98 -11.90
CA LEU A 141 14.62 -41.30 -11.78
C LEU A 141 14.29 -41.86 -13.18
#